data_AF-A0A956JNR3-F1
#
_entry.id   AF-A0A956JNR3-F1
#
_cell.length_a   1.000
_cell.length_b   1.000
_cell.length_c   1.000
_cell.angle_alpha   90.00
_cell.angle_beta   90.00
_cell.angle_gamma   90.00
#
_symmetry.space_group_name_H-M   'P 1'
#
loop_
_entity.id
_entity.type
_entity.pdbx_description
1 polymer ?
#
loop_
_entity_poly.entity_id
_entity_poly.type
_entity_poly.pdbx_seq_one_letter_code
_entity_poly.pdbx_strand_id
1 'polypeptide(L)'
;MKYASGMALVLALMLTGCGSDEPAAGDGGDARVTDGVVADGGGDGLPPRDGAAPDGDAAIGDGGGDAAPIPPCSRCHGGVANAAPPLSLSGLTATTERGVGAHQSHLRTSTWHAQILCSDCHVVPKNVTDPGHIDSALPAELTFSARAKSDGAQPTWDGLTCAGAYCHGATLSGGTYNVPIWTLVDGSQVVCGTCHGLPPTKNHPNNTNCSMCHGAVVDANRKIINPALHIDGKVDATGGGHPTGWAAGLVHGSAFYQDPNSCKQCHGATLDGDSAKSCNTCHPGWRTNCVFCHGGTDNQTGAPPAAVDGKVATTVPAVGRHTSHVTAGSHPAYDCTVCHVKPTDALSPGHIDPSPGDVVFHGQAAGASYNTSTYTCSNVSCHGNGRGSNGSALWVGSLSGGCSACHDAASDGSSMTLSGRHRKHIVGEGIGCATCHNCVVSNNTTISNGANHVNGSIQVCGPAINSYNPVTSSCSPACHGSERWF
;
A
#
# COMPACT_ATOMS: atom_id res chain seq x y z
N MET A 1 46.37 -43.52 26.95
CA MET A 1 45.15 -44.03 27.62
C MET A 1 44.03 -43.04 27.28
N LYS A 2 43.25 -43.34 26.23
CA LYS A 2 41.87 -43.87 26.24
C LYS A 2 40.81 -42.74 26.37
N TYR A 3 40.27 -42.24 25.25
CA TYR A 3 38.96 -42.54 24.58
C TYR A 3 37.89 -41.47 24.93
N ALA A 4 37.43 -40.62 23.99
CA ALA A 4 36.28 -40.76 23.05
C ALA A 4 34.94 -40.26 23.69
N SER A 5 33.93 -39.64 23.08
CA SER A 5 33.37 -39.44 21.71
C SER A 5 32.53 -38.14 21.77
N GLY A 6 31.94 -37.50 20.74
CA GLY A 6 31.64 -37.86 19.35
C GLY A 6 31.13 -36.63 18.57
N MET A 7 31.26 -36.70 17.24
CA MET A 7 30.80 -35.73 16.25
C MET A 7 29.28 -35.84 16.04
N ALA A 8 28.63 -34.71 15.75
CA ALA A 8 27.40 -34.68 14.95
C ALA A 8 27.46 -33.48 13.98
N LEU A 9 27.68 -33.82 12.72
CA LEU A 9 27.57 -32.99 11.52
C LEU A 9 26.12 -33.10 11.02
N VAL A 10 25.42 -31.98 10.86
CA VAL A 10 24.17 -31.86 10.07
C VAL A 10 24.28 -30.54 9.31
N LEU A 11 24.88 -30.56 8.11
CA LEU A 11 24.22 -30.72 6.81
C LEU A 11 23.32 -29.52 6.43
N ALA A 12 23.91 -28.64 5.62
CA ALA A 12 23.23 -27.61 4.85
C ALA A 12 22.47 -28.26 3.67
N LEU A 13 21.16 -28.03 3.60
CA LEU A 13 20.22 -28.32 2.51
C LEU A 13 19.05 -27.34 2.74
N MET A 14 18.45 -26.57 1.83
CA MET A 14 18.60 -26.34 0.40
C MET A 14 18.11 -24.92 0.11
N LEU A 15 18.75 -24.22 -0.83
CA LEU A 15 18.11 -23.12 -1.55
C LEU A 15 17.05 -23.70 -2.49
N THR A 16 15.78 -23.42 -2.24
CA THR A 16 14.74 -23.52 -3.26
C THR A 16 14.58 -22.15 -3.92
N GLY A 17 15.16 -22.04 -5.12
CA GLY A 17 14.89 -20.95 -6.04
C GLY A 17 13.43 -20.98 -6.51
N CYS A 18 12.80 -19.81 -6.57
CA CYS A 18 11.59 -19.61 -7.35
C CYS A 18 12.05 -19.12 -8.72
N GLY A 19 11.95 -19.99 -9.73
CA GLY A 19 12.27 -19.68 -11.12
C GLY A 19 11.29 -18.67 -11.69
N SER A 20 11.82 -17.63 -12.30
CA SER A 20 11.12 -16.79 -13.27
C SER A 20 11.16 -17.50 -14.62
N ASP A 21 10.01 -18.04 -15.05
CA ASP A 21 9.80 -18.46 -16.43
C ASP A 21 9.63 -17.21 -17.31
N GLU A 22 10.66 -16.88 -18.10
CA GLU A 22 10.53 -16.04 -19.29
C GLU A 22 10.69 -16.90 -20.55
N PRO A 23 9.83 -16.76 -21.58
CA PRO A 23 10.12 -17.29 -22.90
C PRO A 23 10.99 -16.30 -23.70
N ALA A 24 12.05 -16.84 -24.28
CA ALA A 24 13.00 -16.15 -25.14
C ALA A 24 12.34 -15.45 -26.34
N ALA A 25 12.60 -14.15 -26.50
CA ALA A 25 12.43 -13.42 -27.75
C ALA A 25 13.81 -13.15 -28.36
N GLY A 26 13.94 -13.49 -29.65
CA GLY A 26 15.18 -13.46 -30.41
C GLY A 26 15.74 -12.05 -30.61
N ASP A 27 17.07 -12.01 -30.63
CA ASP A 27 17.91 -10.84 -30.83
C ASP A 27 17.70 -10.25 -32.24
N GLY A 28 17.35 -8.96 -32.28
CA GLY A 28 17.18 -8.17 -33.49
C GLY A 28 18.46 -7.43 -33.81
N GLY A 29 18.99 -7.65 -35.01
CA GLY A 29 20.19 -7.01 -35.52
C GLY A 29 20.10 -5.49 -35.61
N ASP A 30 21.19 -4.89 -35.13
CA ASP A 30 21.55 -3.48 -35.07
C ASP A 30 21.66 -2.82 -36.46
N ALA A 31 21.03 -1.66 -36.65
CA ALA A 31 21.31 -0.75 -37.76
C ALA A 31 21.30 0.70 -37.28
N ARG A 32 22.53 1.21 -37.11
CA ARG A 32 22.91 2.60 -36.85
C ARG A 32 22.38 3.54 -37.94
N VAL A 33 21.88 4.70 -37.52
CA VAL A 33 21.90 5.92 -38.33
C VAL A 33 22.50 7.06 -37.50
N THR A 34 23.58 7.61 -38.04
CA THR A 34 24.35 8.77 -37.58
C THR A 34 23.87 10.07 -38.25
N ASP A 35 24.31 11.19 -37.67
CA ASP A 35 24.21 12.62 -38.07
C ASP A 35 22.83 13.28 -37.86
N GLY A 36 22.71 14.39 -37.12
CA GLY A 36 23.51 15.62 -37.18
C GLY A 36 22.82 16.53 -38.20
N VAL A 37 22.25 17.71 -37.89
CA VAL A 37 22.93 18.96 -37.50
C VAL A 37 21.86 20.02 -37.16
N VAL A 38 22.26 20.93 -36.26
CA VAL A 38 21.68 22.18 -35.72
C VAL A 38 21.35 23.26 -36.78
N ALA A 39 20.33 24.11 -36.53
CA ALA A 39 20.40 25.58 -36.72
C ALA A 39 19.13 26.34 -36.24
N ASP A 40 19.37 27.59 -35.85
CA ASP A 40 18.61 28.58 -35.06
C ASP A 40 17.50 29.40 -35.77
N GLY A 41 16.69 30.07 -34.92
CA GLY A 41 16.06 31.39 -35.13
C GLY A 41 14.64 31.37 -35.71
N GLY A 42 13.61 32.05 -35.21
CA GLY A 42 13.48 33.25 -34.39
C GLY A 42 12.54 34.25 -35.11
N GLY A 43 11.51 34.78 -34.43
CA GLY A 43 10.82 36.02 -34.84
C GLY A 43 9.30 35.99 -35.04
N ASP A 44 8.57 36.29 -33.97
CA ASP A 44 7.51 37.31 -33.79
C ASP A 44 6.47 37.64 -34.88
N GLY A 45 5.19 37.64 -34.49
CA GLY A 45 4.14 38.47 -35.14
C GLY A 45 2.69 37.99 -35.02
N LEU A 46 1.92 38.57 -34.10
CA LEU A 46 0.43 38.64 -34.10
C LEU A 46 0.04 40.14 -34.09
N PRO A 47 -1.21 40.61 -34.36
CA PRO A 47 -2.45 40.05 -34.99
C PRO A 47 -3.05 41.09 -36.02
N PRO A 48 -4.38 41.35 -36.28
CA PRO A 48 -5.65 40.64 -36.04
C PRO A 48 -6.70 40.61 -37.21
N ARG A 49 -7.73 39.74 -37.04
CA ARG A 49 -9.19 39.91 -37.33
C ARG A 49 -9.80 39.99 -38.76
N ASP A 50 -10.92 39.25 -38.85
CA ASP A 50 -12.15 39.43 -39.64
C ASP A 50 -12.17 39.07 -41.13
N GLY A 51 -13.16 38.25 -41.51
CA GLY A 51 -13.71 38.25 -42.88
C GLY A 51 -14.02 36.88 -43.48
N ALA A 52 -15.32 36.54 -43.45
CA ALA A 52 -16.07 35.85 -44.50
C ALA A 52 -15.55 34.51 -45.07
N ALA A 53 -16.41 33.50 -44.92
CA ALA A 53 -16.47 32.37 -45.83
C ALA A 53 -16.61 32.87 -47.28
N PRO A 54 -15.90 32.29 -48.26
CA PRO A 54 -16.37 32.30 -49.62
C PRO A 54 -17.22 31.05 -49.85
N ASP A 55 -18.50 31.29 -50.10
CA ASP A 55 -19.31 30.45 -50.96
C ASP A 55 -18.53 30.26 -52.27
N GLY A 56 -18.24 29.02 -52.61
CA GLY A 56 -17.47 28.66 -53.79
C GLY A 56 -17.97 27.34 -54.33
N ASP A 57 -18.95 27.42 -55.21
CA ASP A 57 -19.24 26.40 -56.21
C ASP A 57 -17.91 25.94 -56.84
N ALA A 58 -17.43 24.77 -56.44
CA ALA A 58 -16.37 24.10 -57.15
C ALA A 58 -16.96 23.54 -58.45
N ALA A 59 -16.96 24.39 -59.48
CA ALA A 59 -17.13 23.98 -60.85
C ALA A 59 -16.16 22.81 -61.14
N ILE A 60 -16.71 21.71 -61.63
CA ILE A 60 -15.97 20.53 -62.05
C ILE A 60 -15.18 20.92 -63.31
N GLY A 61 -13.93 21.34 -63.11
CA GLY A 61 -13.00 21.60 -64.20
C GLY A 61 -12.46 20.29 -64.78
N ASP A 62 -12.59 20.12 -66.09
CA ASP A 62 -11.92 19.11 -66.93
C ASP A 62 -10.41 19.39 -67.03
N GLY A 63 -9.74 19.41 -65.88
CA GLY A 63 -8.29 19.59 -65.78
C GLY A 63 -7.63 18.24 -65.56
N GLY A 64 -7.21 17.59 -66.66
CA GLY A 64 -6.36 16.40 -66.61
C GLY A 64 -5.03 16.70 -65.92
N GLY A 65 -4.94 16.36 -64.64
CA GLY A 65 -3.71 16.39 -63.85
C GLY A 65 -3.86 15.48 -62.63
N ASP A 66 -3.37 14.25 -62.77
CA ASP A 66 -3.13 13.18 -61.77
C ASP A 66 -3.62 13.43 -60.33
N ALA A 67 -4.93 13.62 -60.17
CA ALA A 67 -5.59 13.48 -58.87
C ALA A 67 -5.47 12.01 -58.47
N ALA A 68 -5.04 11.76 -57.22
CA ALA A 68 -4.95 10.41 -56.67
C ALA A 68 -6.26 9.64 -56.97
N PRO A 69 -6.20 8.35 -57.38
CA PRO A 69 -7.40 7.61 -57.77
C PRO A 69 -8.44 7.66 -56.65
N ILE A 70 -9.60 8.24 -56.93
CA ILE A 70 -10.73 8.27 -55.98
C ILE A 70 -11.08 6.82 -55.62
N PRO A 71 -11.09 6.44 -54.33
CA PRO A 71 -11.47 5.09 -53.90
C PRO A 71 -12.81 4.67 -54.51
N PRO A 72 -13.02 3.39 -54.86
CA PRO A 72 -14.20 2.95 -55.61
C PRO A 72 -15.54 3.40 -55.00
N CYS A 73 -15.67 3.33 -53.67
CA CYS A 73 -16.85 3.79 -52.94
C CYS A 73 -16.98 5.33 -52.94
N SER A 74 -15.85 6.05 -52.83
CA SER A 74 -15.74 7.51 -52.85
C SER A 74 -16.22 8.17 -54.16
N ARG A 75 -16.48 7.37 -55.20
CA ARG A 75 -17.08 7.84 -56.45
C ARG A 75 -18.58 8.15 -56.33
N CYS A 76 -19.26 7.52 -55.37
CA CYS A 76 -20.70 7.74 -55.12
C CYS A 76 -21.00 8.16 -53.68
N HIS A 77 -20.22 7.68 -52.71
CA HIS A 77 -20.39 7.95 -51.27
C HIS A 77 -19.09 8.46 -50.69
N GLY A 78 -19.13 9.56 -49.96
CA GLY A 78 -17.92 10.04 -49.31
C GLY A 78 -17.37 11.29 -49.98
N GLY A 79 -16.07 11.48 -49.80
CA GLY A 79 -15.30 12.50 -50.50
C GLY A 79 -13.85 12.07 -50.60
N VAL A 80 -12.98 13.04 -50.86
CA VAL A 80 -11.53 12.80 -51.02
C VAL A 80 -10.86 12.23 -49.76
N ALA A 81 -11.46 12.43 -48.57
CA ALA A 81 -10.90 11.95 -47.32
C ALA A 81 -11.19 10.46 -47.04
N ASN A 82 -12.42 10.00 -47.28
CA ASN A 82 -12.85 8.61 -47.10
C ASN A 82 -14.23 8.38 -47.74
N ALA A 83 -14.65 7.11 -47.79
CA ALA A 83 -15.97 6.69 -48.29
C ALA A 83 -17.12 6.90 -47.29
N ALA A 84 -16.83 7.45 -46.10
CA ALA A 84 -17.85 7.79 -45.12
C ALA A 84 -18.57 9.05 -45.62
N PRO A 85 -19.90 9.05 -45.87
CA PRO A 85 -20.57 10.17 -46.52
C PRO A 85 -20.36 11.51 -45.78
N PRO A 86 -19.59 12.49 -46.32
CA PRO A 86 -19.81 13.89 -45.99
C PRO A 86 -20.92 14.48 -46.88
N LEU A 87 -21.36 13.74 -47.92
CA LEU A 87 -22.36 14.12 -48.90
C LEU A 87 -23.43 13.02 -48.98
N SER A 88 -24.69 13.37 -48.75
CA SER A 88 -25.82 12.47 -48.95
C SER A 88 -26.07 12.24 -50.45
N LEU A 89 -26.87 11.22 -50.79
CA LEU A 89 -27.35 11.01 -52.17
C LEU A 89 -28.20 12.18 -52.70
N SER A 90 -28.71 13.03 -51.81
CA SER A 90 -29.43 14.27 -52.15
C SER A 90 -28.51 15.49 -52.26
N GLY A 91 -27.18 15.32 -52.18
CA GLY A 91 -26.21 16.41 -52.31
C GLY A 91 -26.07 17.29 -51.07
N LEU A 92 -26.56 16.84 -49.91
CA LEU A 92 -26.50 17.60 -48.65
C LEU A 92 -25.27 17.21 -47.83
N THR A 93 -24.72 18.16 -47.07
CA THR A 93 -23.48 17.97 -46.29
C THR A 93 -23.63 18.20 -44.79
N ALA A 94 -24.78 18.70 -44.34
CA ALA A 94 -25.01 18.97 -42.93
C ALA A 94 -25.17 17.67 -42.14
N THR A 95 -24.54 17.57 -40.97
CA THR A 95 -24.67 16.40 -40.08
C THR A 95 -26.07 16.24 -39.50
N THR A 96 -26.92 17.27 -39.61
CA THR A 96 -28.35 17.20 -39.31
C THR A 96 -29.12 16.32 -40.29
N GLU A 97 -28.55 16.02 -41.46
CA GLU A 97 -29.12 15.13 -42.45
C GLU A 97 -28.82 13.67 -42.11
N ARG A 98 -29.86 12.83 -42.09
CA ARG A 98 -29.72 11.40 -41.79
C ARG A 98 -28.68 10.70 -42.66
N GLY A 99 -28.60 11.07 -43.95
CA GLY A 99 -27.66 10.50 -44.91
C GLY A 99 -26.19 10.89 -44.67
N VAL A 100 -25.93 11.94 -43.89
CA VAL A 100 -24.59 12.39 -43.49
C VAL A 100 -24.32 12.02 -42.04
N GLY A 101 -25.11 12.55 -41.11
CA GLY A 101 -25.11 12.18 -39.69
C GLY A 101 -23.72 12.04 -39.06
N ALA A 102 -23.61 11.07 -38.15
CA ALA A 102 -22.39 10.79 -37.40
C ALA A 102 -21.41 9.85 -38.11
N HIS A 103 -21.50 9.63 -39.44
CA HIS A 103 -20.59 8.72 -40.15
C HIS A 103 -19.11 9.07 -39.90
N GLN A 104 -18.76 10.36 -40.01
CA GLN A 104 -17.39 10.80 -39.81
C GLN A 104 -16.91 10.67 -38.37
N SER A 105 -17.81 10.82 -37.38
CA SER A 105 -17.47 10.63 -35.96
C SER A 105 -17.09 9.19 -35.64
N HIS A 106 -17.64 8.22 -36.37
CA HIS A 106 -17.32 6.81 -36.19
C HIS A 106 -16.10 6.38 -37.01
N LEU A 107 -16.02 6.78 -38.29
CA LEU A 107 -15.07 6.21 -39.24
C LEU A 107 -13.72 6.92 -39.29
N ARG A 108 -13.58 8.14 -38.76
CA ARG A 108 -12.28 8.81 -38.67
C ARG A 108 -11.42 8.18 -37.58
N THR A 109 -10.11 8.39 -37.70
CA THR A 109 -9.18 8.09 -36.61
C THR A 109 -9.61 8.83 -35.35
N SER A 110 -9.66 8.09 -34.25
CA SER A 110 -10.12 8.61 -32.97
C SER A 110 -8.99 8.67 -31.95
N THR A 111 -9.05 9.67 -31.09
CA THR A 111 -8.14 9.82 -29.95
C THR A 111 -8.68 9.12 -28.70
N TRP A 112 -9.83 8.44 -28.78
CA TRP A 112 -10.46 7.88 -27.58
C TRP A 112 -11.20 6.57 -27.80
N HIS A 113 -11.40 6.07 -29.01
CA HIS A 113 -11.96 4.73 -29.23
C HIS A 113 -11.22 3.95 -30.31
N ALA A 114 -11.40 2.64 -30.30
CA ALA A 114 -10.90 1.74 -31.32
C ALA A 114 -11.56 2.07 -32.67
N GLN A 115 -10.85 1.84 -33.76
CA GLN A 115 -11.36 2.11 -35.10
C GLN A 115 -12.69 1.37 -35.33
N ILE A 116 -13.72 2.11 -35.74
CA ILE A 116 -15.01 1.56 -36.16
C ILE A 116 -14.93 1.29 -37.67
N LEU A 117 -15.53 0.18 -38.09
CA LEU A 117 -15.57 -0.26 -39.47
C LEU A 117 -17.00 -0.16 -40.01
N CYS A 118 -17.14 0.02 -41.32
CA CYS A 118 -18.46 0.07 -41.97
C CYS A 118 -19.28 -1.21 -41.68
N SER A 119 -18.60 -2.36 -41.60
CA SER A 119 -19.18 -3.67 -41.29
C SER A 119 -19.78 -3.79 -39.89
N ASP A 120 -19.46 -2.88 -38.97
CA ASP A 120 -20.07 -2.89 -37.63
C ASP A 120 -21.56 -2.50 -37.70
N CYS A 121 -21.97 -1.72 -38.71
CA CYS A 121 -23.33 -1.21 -38.86
C CYS A 121 -24.13 -1.89 -39.97
N HIS A 122 -23.51 -2.11 -41.12
CA HIS A 122 -24.20 -2.63 -42.30
C HIS A 122 -23.30 -3.54 -43.13
N VAL A 123 -23.91 -4.30 -44.04
CA VAL A 123 -23.15 -5.11 -45.00
C VAL A 123 -22.42 -4.16 -45.95
N VAL A 124 -21.11 -4.36 -46.13
CA VAL A 124 -20.30 -3.60 -47.08
C VAL A 124 -20.29 -4.35 -48.41
N PRO A 125 -20.90 -3.81 -49.48
CA PRO A 125 -20.93 -4.47 -50.77
C PRO A 125 -19.53 -4.50 -51.40
N LYS A 126 -19.22 -5.58 -52.11
CA LYS A 126 -18.01 -5.72 -52.93
C LYS A 126 -18.21 -5.10 -54.32
N ASN A 127 -19.43 -5.20 -54.86
CA ASN A 127 -19.81 -4.67 -56.16
C ASN A 127 -21.05 -3.79 -56.06
N VAL A 128 -21.19 -2.85 -57.01
CA VAL A 128 -22.32 -1.92 -57.01
C VAL A 128 -23.68 -2.59 -57.16
N THR A 129 -23.73 -3.80 -57.73
CA THR A 129 -24.95 -4.59 -57.93
C THR A 129 -25.16 -5.67 -56.87
N ASP A 130 -24.34 -5.70 -55.81
CA ASP A 130 -24.56 -6.66 -54.73
C ASP A 130 -25.91 -6.37 -54.06
N PRO A 131 -26.66 -7.41 -53.65
CA PRO A 131 -27.95 -7.23 -52.99
C PRO A 131 -27.87 -6.30 -51.76
N GLY A 132 -28.80 -5.36 -51.67
CA GLY A 132 -28.90 -4.37 -50.60
C GLY A 132 -28.12 -3.07 -50.84
N HIS A 133 -27.50 -2.87 -52.02
CA HIS A 133 -26.72 -1.66 -52.33
C HIS A 133 -27.48 -0.62 -53.16
N ILE A 134 -27.81 -0.90 -54.43
CA ILE A 134 -28.61 0.01 -55.30
C ILE A 134 -29.94 -0.60 -55.76
N ASP A 135 -30.20 -1.84 -55.39
CA ASP A 135 -31.36 -2.62 -55.77
C ASP A 135 -32.54 -2.47 -54.79
N SER A 136 -32.32 -1.80 -53.65
CA SER A 136 -33.33 -1.50 -52.64
C SER A 136 -33.63 0.00 -52.54
N ALA A 137 -34.84 0.34 -52.11
CA ALA A 137 -35.22 1.73 -51.85
C ALA A 137 -34.47 2.26 -50.61
N LEU A 138 -34.09 3.53 -50.65
CA LEU A 138 -33.46 4.20 -49.51
C LEU A 138 -34.36 4.18 -48.27
N PRO A 139 -33.78 4.17 -47.04
CA PRO A 139 -32.35 4.20 -46.72
C PRO A 139 -31.66 2.82 -46.82
N ALA A 140 -30.31 2.81 -46.77
CA ALA A 140 -29.53 1.58 -46.70
C ALA A 140 -29.94 0.70 -45.50
N GLU A 141 -29.97 -0.61 -45.71
CA GLU A 141 -30.34 -1.58 -44.68
C GLU A 141 -29.22 -1.74 -43.64
N LEU A 142 -29.56 -1.57 -42.36
CA LEU A 142 -28.62 -1.79 -41.27
C LEU A 142 -28.69 -3.24 -40.80
N THR A 143 -27.60 -3.96 -41.06
CA THR A 143 -27.36 -5.30 -40.52
C THR A 143 -26.19 -5.21 -39.55
N PHE A 144 -26.49 -4.85 -38.30
CA PHE A 144 -25.47 -4.71 -37.27
C PHE A 144 -24.72 -6.03 -37.05
N SER A 145 -23.40 -5.95 -36.94
CA SER A 145 -22.52 -7.10 -36.75
C SER A 145 -21.30 -6.74 -35.91
N ALA A 146 -20.42 -7.71 -35.68
CA ALA A 146 -19.11 -7.52 -35.06
C ALA A 146 -19.15 -6.68 -33.77
N ARG A 147 -18.55 -5.48 -33.78
CA ARG A 147 -18.37 -4.67 -32.57
C ARG A 147 -19.70 -4.20 -31.99
N ALA A 148 -20.68 -3.85 -32.82
CA ALA A 148 -21.98 -3.37 -32.36
C ALA A 148 -22.74 -4.41 -31.51
N LYS A 149 -22.53 -5.71 -31.78
CA LYS A 149 -23.16 -6.86 -31.09
C LYS A 149 -22.27 -7.51 -30.01
N SER A 150 -21.14 -6.91 -29.67
CA SER A 150 -20.27 -7.45 -28.63
C SER A 150 -20.99 -7.50 -27.28
N ASP A 151 -20.54 -8.40 -26.38
CA ASP A 151 -21.15 -8.62 -25.06
C ASP A 151 -22.67 -8.95 -25.11
N GLY A 152 -23.13 -9.56 -26.21
CA GLY A 152 -24.53 -9.95 -26.39
C GLY A 152 -25.49 -8.80 -26.70
N ALA A 153 -24.96 -7.60 -26.97
CA ALA A 153 -25.75 -6.42 -27.35
C ALA A 153 -26.69 -6.72 -28.53
N GLN A 154 -27.87 -6.08 -28.52
CA GLN A 154 -28.90 -6.20 -29.55
C GLN A 154 -29.19 -4.81 -30.15
N PRO A 155 -28.35 -4.35 -31.09
CA PRO A 155 -28.49 -3.03 -31.68
C PRO A 155 -29.80 -2.90 -32.46
N THR A 156 -30.46 -1.75 -32.30
CA THR A 156 -31.62 -1.35 -33.09
C THR A 156 -31.44 0.06 -33.62
N TRP A 157 -32.10 0.32 -34.75
CA TRP A 157 -32.12 1.60 -35.42
C TRP A 157 -33.55 1.93 -35.82
N ASP A 158 -34.05 3.08 -35.40
CA ASP A 158 -35.42 3.52 -35.68
C ASP A 158 -35.51 4.56 -36.82
N GLY A 159 -34.37 4.88 -37.46
CA GLY A 159 -34.25 5.95 -38.44
C GLY A 159 -33.66 7.25 -37.89
N LEU A 160 -33.45 7.37 -36.59
CA LEU A 160 -32.84 8.55 -35.98
C LEU A 160 -31.89 8.24 -34.81
N THR A 161 -32.22 7.22 -34.02
CA THR A 161 -31.47 6.83 -32.82
C THR A 161 -30.91 5.42 -32.94
N CYS A 162 -29.70 5.23 -32.41
CA CYS A 162 -29.07 3.93 -32.25
C CYS A 162 -29.28 3.46 -30.82
N ALA A 163 -30.03 2.39 -30.59
CA ALA A 163 -30.24 1.83 -29.26
C ALA A 163 -29.66 0.42 -29.15
N GLY A 164 -29.43 -0.06 -27.92
CA GLY A 164 -29.07 -1.46 -27.69
C GLY A 164 -27.68 -1.89 -28.17
N ALA A 165 -26.85 -0.97 -28.68
CA ALA A 165 -25.53 -1.26 -29.19
C ALA A 165 -24.45 -1.30 -28.10
N TYR A 166 -23.49 -2.22 -28.25
CA TYR A 166 -22.35 -2.36 -27.34
C TYR A 166 -21.55 -1.05 -27.20
N CYS A 167 -21.19 -0.43 -28.33
CA CYS A 167 -20.40 0.81 -28.34
C CYS A 167 -21.08 1.99 -27.64
N HIS A 168 -22.40 1.96 -27.52
CA HIS A 168 -23.18 2.98 -26.82
C HIS A 168 -23.49 2.57 -25.37
N GLY A 169 -22.85 1.52 -24.86
CA GLY A 169 -22.92 1.14 -23.45
C GLY A 169 -24.18 0.38 -23.06
N ALA A 170 -24.92 -0.20 -24.01
CA ALA A 170 -26.17 -0.91 -23.72
C ALA A 170 -26.00 -2.08 -22.73
N THR A 171 -24.82 -2.71 -22.70
CA THR A 171 -24.51 -3.82 -21.79
C THR A 171 -23.69 -3.37 -20.57
N LEU A 172 -23.32 -2.09 -20.51
CA LEU A 172 -22.49 -1.52 -19.45
C LEU A 172 -23.37 -0.88 -18.37
N SER A 173 -22.84 -0.82 -17.15
CA SER A 173 -23.56 -0.30 -15.98
C SER A 173 -23.16 1.13 -15.65
N GLY A 174 -24.13 1.93 -15.20
CA GLY A 174 -23.91 3.29 -14.70
C GLY A 174 -23.78 4.39 -15.77
N GLY A 175 -23.96 4.06 -17.05
CA GLY A 175 -24.06 5.05 -18.13
C GLY A 175 -25.37 5.83 -18.07
N THR A 176 -25.33 7.14 -18.34
CA THR A 176 -26.51 8.01 -18.30
C THR A 176 -27.16 8.24 -19.66
N TYR A 177 -26.50 7.83 -20.76
CA TYR A 177 -26.96 8.13 -22.11
C TYR A 177 -26.46 7.09 -23.12
N ASN A 178 -27.30 6.08 -23.40
CA ASN A 178 -26.97 4.91 -24.22
C ASN A 178 -27.85 4.77 -25.49
N VAL A 179 -28.57 5.83 -25.85
CA VAL A 179 -29.40 5.91 -27.06
C VAL A 179 -29.11 7.23 -27.78
N PRO A 180 -27.95 7.33 -28.47
CA PRO A 180 -27.59 8.56 -29.16
C PRO A 180 -28.43 8.83 -30.41
N ILE A 181 -28.61 10.12 -30.68
CA ILE A 181 -29.23 10.68 -31.87
C ILE A 181 -28.15 10.81 -32.96
N TRP A 182 -28.37 10.14 -34.09
CA TRP A 182 -27.42 10.04 -35.21
C TRP A 182 -27.06 11.38 -35.85
N THR A 183 -27.99 12.33 -35.84
CA THR A 183 -27.86 13.64 -36.50
C THR A 183 -27.39 14.75 -35.55
N LEU A 184 -27.15 14.43 -34.27
CA LEU A 184 -26.63 15.37 -33.28
C LEU A 184 -25.12 15.15 -33.10
N VAL A 185 -24.32 15.95 -33.82
CA VAL A 185 -22.85 15.79 -33.89
C VAL A 185 -22.14 17.02 -33.30
N ASP A 186 -22.47 17.37 -32.06
CA ASP A 186 -21.91 18.52 -31.34
C ASP A 186 -20.96 18.13 -30.19
N GLY A 187 -20.74 16.82 -30.00
CA GLY A 187 -19.90 16.27 -28.93
C GLY A 187 -20.62 16.07 -27.58
N SER A 188 -21.87 16.54 -27.44
CA SER A 188 -22.62 16.42 -26.17
C SER A 188 -22.90 14.96 -25.76
N GLN A 189 -22.91 14.05 -26.73
CA GLN A 189 -23.28 12.64 -26.53
C GLN A 189 -22.09 11.72 -26.18
N VAL A 190 -20.84 12.23 -26.21
CA VAL A 190 -19.60 11.45 -26.00
C VAL A 190 -18.82 11.89 -24.75
N VAL A 191 -19.52 12.52 -23.80
CA VAL A 191 -18.93 12.93 -22.52
C VAL A 191 -18.72 11.72 -21.62
N CYS A 192 -17.60 11.66 -20.88
CA CYS A 192 -17.36 10.56 -19.94
C CYS A 192 -18.56 10.39 -18.97
N GLY A 193 -19.01 9.15 -18.76
CA GLY A 193 -20.21 8.85 -17.97
C GLY A 193 -21.46 8.54 -18.81
N THR A 194 -21.48 8.86 -20.10
CA THR A 194 -22.64 8.59 -20.96
C THR A 194 -22.81 7.10 -21.24
N CYS A 195 -21.72 6.40 -21.61
CA CYS A 195 -21.76 4.98 -21.96
C CYS A 195 -21.69 4.05 -20.73
N HIS A 196 -20.84 4.37 -19.75
CA HIS A 196 -20.65 3.59 -18.52
C HIS A 196 -20.34 4.49 -17.32
N GLY A 197 -20.56 3.98 -16.11
CA GLY A 197 -20.25 4.71 -14.87
C GLY A 197 -18.75 4.95 -14.67
N LEU A 198 -18.39 5.92 -13.83
CA LEU A 198 -17.00 6.28 -13.51
C LEU A 198 -16.75 6.17 -11.99
N PRO A 199 -16.48 4.97 -11.44
CA PRO A 199 -16.36 3.67 -12.10
C PRO A 199 -17.70 2.98 -12.42
N PRO A 200 -17.71 1.91 -13.24
CA PRO A 200 -18.90 1.07 -13.44
C PRO A 200 -19.45 0.54 -12.11
N THR A 201 -20.76 0.31 -12.01
CA THR A 201 -21.40 -0.06 -10.73
C THR A 201 -21.45 -1.56 -10.50
N LYS A 202 -21.41 -2.36 -11.56
CA LYS A 202 -21.47 -3.84 -11.48
C LYS A 202 -20.07 -4.44 -11.46
N ASN A 203 -19.79 -5.27 -10.44
CA ASN A 203 -18.55 -6.07 -10.31
C ASN A 203 -17.24 -5.26 -10.40
N HIS A 204 -17.28 -4.00 -9.97
CA HIS A 204 -16.12 -3.10 -10.00
C HIS A 204 -15.96 -2.42 -8.63
N PRO A 205 -14.74 -2.28 -8.09
CA PRO A 205 -14.50 -1.56 -6.85
C PRO A 205 -14.81 -0.06 -7.02
N ASN A 206 -15.29 0.60 -5.95
CA ASN A 206 -15.56 2.04 -5.99
C ASN A 206 -14.25 2.86 -5.86
N ASN A 207 -13.43 2.85 -6.91
CA ASN A 207 -12.14 3.55 -6.99
C ASN A 207 -12.07 4.40 -8.26
N THR A 208 -11.68 5.67 -8.12
CA THR A 208 -11.60 6.66 -9.21
C THR A 208 -10.21 6.72 -9.87
N ASN A 209 -9.21 6.02 -9.35
CA ASN A 209 -7.90 5.88 -9.98
C ASN A 209 -7.92 4.73 -11.00
N CYS A 210 -8.52 4.99 -12.17
CA CYS A 210 -8.69 4.01 -13.24
C CYS A 210 -7.36 3.42 -13.71
N SER A 211 -6.32 4.26 -13.82
CA SER A 211 -4.99 3.88 -14.33
C SER A 211 -4.26 2.82 -13.52
N MET A 212 -4.68 2.61 -12.25
CA MET A 212 -4.13 1.55 -11.40
C MET A 212 -4.43 0.16 -11.95
N CYS A 213 -5.61 -0.04 -12.53
CA CYS A 213 -6.04 -1.32 -13.11
C CYS A 213 -6.00 -1.27 -14.64
N HIS A 214 -6.42 -0.15 -15.22
CA HIS A 214 -6.57 0.07 -16.65
C HIS A 214 -5.43 0.90 -17.25
N GLY A 215 -4.24 0.86 -16.67
CA GLY A 215 -3.09 1.71 -17.04
C GLY A 215 -2.60 1.53 -18.48
N ALA A 216 -2.95 0.44 -19.15
CA ALA A 216 -2.72 0.26 -20.58
C ALA A 216 -3.64 1.12 -21.46
N VAL A 217 -4.81 1.52 -20.92
CA VAL A 217 -5.88 2.23 -21.65
C VAL A 217 -5.93 3.71 -21.23
N VAL A 218 -5.80 3.99 -19.94
CA VAL A 218 -6.06 5.31 -19.35
C VAL A 218 -4.96 5.73 -18.35
N ASP A 219 -4.60 7.01 -18.36
CA ASP A 219 -3.64 7.59 -17.41
C ASP A 219 -4.28 8.07 -16.10
N ALA A 220 -3.44 8.57 -15.17
CA ALA A 220 -3.88 9.06 -13.86
C ALA A 220 -4.84 10.28 -13.93
N ASN A 221 -4.85 11.00 -15.06
CA ASN A 221 -5.76 12.13 -15.30
C ASN A 221 -7.07 11.69 -16.01
N ARG A 222 -7.30 10.38 -16.15
CA ARG A 222 -8.42 9.78 -16.89
C ARG A 222 -8.40 10.08 -18.40
N LYS A 223 -7.23 10.39 -18.96
CA LYS A 223 -7.09 10.52 -20.41
C LYS A 223 -6.87 9.15 -21.02
N ILE A 224 -7.62 8.82 -22.06
CA ILE A 224 -7.37 7.62 -22.87
C ILE A 224 -6.02 7.79 -23.58
N ILE A 225 -5.05 6.93 -23.26
CA ILE A 225 -3.71 6.94 -23.83
C ILE A 225 -3.54 5.90 -24.94
N ASN A 226 -4.39 4.87 -24.95
CA ASN A 226 -4.43 3.88 -26.02
C ASN A 226 -5.86 3.70 -26.54
N PRO A 227 -6.26 4.50 -27.55
CA PRO A 227 -7.61 4.46 -28.11
C PRO A 227 -7.97 3.09 -28.68
N ALA A 228 -7.00 2.34 -29.20
CA ALA A 228 -7.23 1.02 -29.79
C ALA A 228 -7.78 -0.02 -28.80
N LEU A 229 -7.62 0.22 -27.49
CA LEU A 229 -8.12 -0.63 -26.40
C LEU A 229 -9.43 -0.13 -25.79
N HIS A 230 -9.93 1.05 -26.17
CA HIS A 230 -11.18 1.60 -25.62
C HIS A 230 -12.34 1.37 -26.59
N ILE A 231 -13.40 0.71 -26.11
CA ILE A 231 -14.53 0.20 -26.94
C ILE A 231 -14.09 -0.93 -27.89
N ASP A 232 -13.05 -1.69 -27.49
CA ASP A 232 -12.49 -2.78 -28.29
C ASP A 232 -13.21 -4.14 -28.09
N GLY A 233 -14.16 -4.22 -27.15
CA GLY A 233 -14.89 -5.45 -26.83
C GLY A 233 -14.27 -6.24 -25.67
N LYS A 234 -13.14 -5.80 -25.12
CA LYS A 234 -12.37 -6.49 -24.08
C LYS A 234 -12.17 -5.57 -22.87
N VAL A 235 -11.95 -6.20 -21.72
CA VAL A 235 -11.59 -5.48 -20.49
C VAL A 235 -10.10 -5.63 -20.27
N ASP A 236 -9.35 -4.57 -20.59
CA ASP A 236 -7.91 -4.51 -20.33
C ASP A 236 -7.66 -4.01 -18.91
N ALA A 237 -7.62 -4.95 -17.97
CA ALA A 237 -7.17 -4.70 -16.60
C ALA A 237 -5.93 -5.54 -16.31
N THR A 238 -4.78 -4.89 -16.10
CA THR A 238 -3.60 -5.58 -15.58
C THR A 238 -3.78 -5.70 -14.07
N GLY A 239 -3.97 -6.92 -13.56
CA GLY A 239 -4.01 -7.23 -12.13
C GLY A 239 -2.63 -7.01 -11.49
N GLY A 240 -2.27 -5.75 -11.26
CA GLY A 240 -0.94 -5.36 -10.86
C GLY A 240 -0.92 -3.91 -10.42
N GLY A 241 -1.78 -3.53 -9.47
CA GLY A 241 -1.80 -2.19 -8.85
C GLY A 241 -0.51 -1.83 -8.09
N HIS A 242 0.59 -2.56 -8.31
CA HIS A 242 1.86 -2.41 -7.65
C HIS A 242 3.01 -2.38 -8.68
N PRO A 243 4.02 -1.51 -8.50
CA PRO A 243 5.21 -1.46 -9.36
C PRO A 243 6.05 -2.75 -9.33
N THR A 244 6.92 -2.90 -10.32
CA THR A 244 7.95 -3.97 -10.33
C THR A 244 8.78 -3.95 -9.05
N GLY A 245 9.02 -5.13 -8.46
CA GLY A 245 9.80 -5.28 -7.22
C GLY A 245 9.00 -5.14 -5.91
N TRP A 246 7.69 -4.88 -6.00
CA TRP A 246 6.82 -4.68 -4.82
C TRP A 246 6.83 -5.83 -3.80
N ALA A 247 7.04 -7.07 -4.26
CA ALA A 247 7.09 -8.24 -3.38
C ALA A 247 8.20 -8.18 -2.31
N ALA A 248 9.19 -7.30 -2.46
CA ALA A 248 10.21 -7.08 -1.44
C ALA A 248 9.60 -6.54 -0.15
N GLY A 249 9.87 -7.22 0.98
CA GLY A 249 9.28 -6.88 2.29
C GLY A 249 9.52 -5.44 2.75
N LEU A 250 10.71 -4.89 2.50
CA LEU A 250 11.02 -3.50 2.84
C LEU A 250 10.26 -2.47 1.98
N VAL A 251 9.81 -2.88 0.79
CA VAL A 251 9.07 -2.00 -0.14
C VAL A 251 7.59 -1.99 0.24
N HIS A 252 6.89 -3.13 0.12
CA HIS A 252 5.46 -3.14 0.44
C HIS A 252 5.18 -3.02 1.94
N GLY A 253 6.08 -3.50 2.81
CA GLY A 253 5.91 -3.40 4.26
C GLY A 253 6.01 -1.95 4.75
N SER A 254 6.94 -1.15 4.22
CA SER A 254 7.02 0.27 4.55
C SER A 254 5.82 1.04 4.01
N ALA A 255 5.37 0.75 2.78
CA ALA A 255 4.16 1.35 2.22
C ALA A 255 2.90 0.98 3.02
N PHE A 256 2.79 -0.29 3.43
CA PHE A 256 1.71 -0.77 4.27
C PHE A 256 1.67 -0.05 5.62
N TYR A 257 2.82 0.21 6.25
CA TYR A 257 2.89 0.97 7.50
C TYR A 257 2.36 2.40 7.34
N GLN A 258 2.62 3.05 6.21
CA GLN A 258 2.19 4.44 5.96
C GLN A 258 0.68 4.56 5.75
N ASP A 259 0.08 3.65 4.98
CA ASP A 259 -1.36 3.66 4.73
C ASP A 259 -1.93 2.24 4.56
N PRO A 260 -2.19 1.51 5.66
CA PRO A 260 -2.81 0.19 5.62
C PRO A 260 -4.22 0.22 5.02
N ASN A 261 -4.91 1.36 5.10
CA ASN A 261 -6.29 1.49 4.65
C ASN A 261 -6.39 1.55 3.13
N SER A 262 -5.38 2.11 2.45
CA SER A 262 -5.28 2.00 0.99
C SER A 262 -5.23 0.55 0.52
N CYS A 263 -4.47 -0.31 1.21
CA CYS A 263 -4.32 -1.71 0.85
C CYS A 263 -5.62 -2.50 1.06
N LYS A 264 -6.38 -2.21 2.12
CA LYS A 264 -7.67 -2.85 2.42
C LYS A 264 -8.71 -2.68 1.30
N GLN A 265 -8.58 -1.64 0.47
CA GLN A 265 -9.50 -1.41 -0.66
C GLN A 265 -9.43 -2.52 -1.72
N CYS A 266 -8.28 -3.21 -1.84
CA CYS A 266 -8.09 -4.30 -2.79
C CYS A 266 -7.90 -5.66 -2.10
N HIS A 267 -7.22 -5.68 -0.95
CA HIS A 267 -6.88 -6.90 -0.21
C HIS A 267 -7.95 -7.32 0.82
N GLY A 268 -9.00 -6.51 0.95
CA GLY A 268 -10.10 -6.70 1.88
C GLY A 268 -9.84 -6.09 3.25
N ALA A 269 -10.92 -5.87 4.01
CA ALA A 269 -10.84 -5.23 5.34
C ALA A 269 -9.87 -5.95 6.30
N THR A 270 -9.76 -7.27 6.11
CA THR A 270 -8.92 -8.19 6.87
C THR A 270 -7.57 -8.45 6.19
N LEU A 271 -7.33 -7.98 4.97
CA LEU A 271 -6.13 -8.30 4.18
C LEU A 271 -5.94 -9.79 3.88
N ASP A 272 -7.03 -10.57 4.01
CA ASP A 272 -7.02 -12.02 3.77
C ASP A 272 -7.39 -12.38 2.32
N GLY A 273 -7.51 -11.38 1.45
CA GLY A 273 -7.68 -11.54 0.01
C GLY A 273 -9.14 -11.54 -0.42
N ASP A 274 -9.68 -10.34 -0.67
CA ASP A 274 -10.98 -10.15 -1.34
C ASP A 274 -10.79 -10.19 -2.86
N SER A 275 -10.38 -9.05 -3.45
CA SER A 275 -10.13 -8.89 -4.90
C SER A 275 -8.66 -9.04 -5.31
N ALA A 276 -7.77 -9.26 -4.34
CA ALA A 276 -6.32 -9.39 -4.50
C ALA A 276 -5.76 -10.53 -3.62
N LYS A 277 -4.44 -10.81 -3.75
CA LYS A 277 -3.80 -11.89 -2.97
C LYS A 277 -3.87 -11.62 -1.46
N SER A 278 -4.11 -12.68 -0.70
CA SER A 278 -4.07 -12.66 0.77
C SER A 278 -2.65 -12.44 1.29
N CYS A 279 -2.50 -11.69 2.39
CA CYS A 279 -1.23 -11.63 3.13
C CYS A 279 -0.81 -13.03 3.62
N ASN A 280 -1.78 -13.87 4.01
CA ASN A 280 -1.51 -15.22 4.49
C ASN A 280 -0.93 -16.16 3.41
N THR A 281 -1.08 -15.82 2.13
CA THR A 281 -0.44 -16.59 1.04
C THR A 281 1.08 -16.55 1.12
N CYS A 282 1.66 -15.43 1.52
CA CYS A 282 3.11 -15.26 1.64
C CYS A 282 3.59 -15.24 3.08
N HIS A 283 2.75 -14.83 4.02
CA HIS A 283 3.08 -14.68 5.43
C HIS A 283 2.11 -15.47 6.32
N PRO A 284 2.21 -16.80 6.39
CA PRO A 284 1.34 -17.61 7.23
C PRO A 284 1.41 -17.19 8.70
N GLY A 285 0.27 -16.89 9.31
CA GLY A 285 0.18 -16.54 10.73
C GLY A 285 0.71 -15.14 11.08
N TRP A 286 0.93 -14.27 10.08
CA TRP A 286 1.47 -12.92 10.27
C TRP A 286 0.74 -12.08 11.32
N ARG A 287 -0.58 -12.28 11.45
CA ARG A 287 -1.43 -11.53 12.38
C ARG A 287 -1.02 -11.69 13.83
N THR A 288 -0.65 -12.89 14.25
CA THR A 288 -0.37 -13.20 15.67
C THR A 288 1.12 -13.43 15.92
N ASN A 289 1.93 -13.50 14.86
CA ASN A 289 3.36 -13.65 14.96
C ASN A 289 4.02 -12.27 15.16
N CYS A 290 4.18 -11.80 16.41
CA CYS A 290 4.75 -10.47 16.67
C CYS A 290 6.15 -10.27 16.08
N VAL A 291 6.99 -11.32 16.03
CA VAL A 291 8.33 -11.21 15.43
C VAL A 291 8.26 -11.05 13.91
N PHE A 292 7.14 -11.37 13.26
CA PHE A 292 6.99 -11.12 11.83
C PHE A 292 7.16 -9.63 11.47
N CYS A 293 6.50 -8.74 12.23
CA CYS A 293 6.60 -7.30 12.01
C CYS A 293 7.68 -6.65 12.90
N HIS A 294 7.73 -7.04 14.17
CA HIS A 294 8.64 -6.47 15.16
C HIS A 294 9.96 -7.24 15.23
N GLY A 295 10.37 -7.98 14.19
CA GLY A 295 11.74 -8.48 14.03
C GLY A 295 12.02 -9.93 14.44
N GLY A 296 12.62 -10.18 15.60
CA GLY A 296 13.13 -11.53 15.95
C GLY A 296 14.64 -11.74 15.76
N THR A 297 15.37 -10.72 15.28
CA THR A 297 16.83 -10.80 15.07
C THR A 297 17.63 -10.60 16.35
N ASP A 298 17.15 -9.74 17.26
CA ASP A 298 17.75 -9.56 18.59
C ASP A 298 17.31 -10.68 19.55
N ASN A 299 16.00 -10.91 19.63
CA ASN A 299 15.41 -11.97 20.45
C ASN A 299 13.99 -12.31 19.97
N GLN A 300 13.42 -13.40 20.48
CA GLN A 300 12.11 -13.92 20.06
C GLN A 300 10.91 -13.38 20.87
N THR A 301 11.08 -12.29 21.63
CA THR A 301 9.99 -11.77 22.49
C THR A 301 8.97 -10.92 21.72
N GLY A 302 9.31 -10.51 20.48
CA GLY A 302 8.52 -9.52 19.73
C GLY A 302 8.83 -8.07 20.10
N ALA A 303 9.81 -7.82 20.97
CA ALA A 303 10.39 -6.49 21.12
C ALA A 303 11.04 -6.06 19.80
N PRO A 304 10.79 -4.83 19.30
CA PRO A 304 11.37 -4.37 18.03
C PRO A 304 12.90 -4.30 18.12
N PRO A 305 13.66 -5.11 17.35
CA PRO A 305 15.07 -4.85 17.12
C PRO A 305 15.25 -3.82 15.99
N ALA A 306 14.19 -3.58 15.23
CA ALA A 306 14.11 -2.63 14.14
C ALA A 306 12.77 -1.90 14.23
N ALA A 307 12.80 -0.59 14.01
CA ALA A 307 11.61 0.15 13.64
C ALA A 307 11.16 -0.29 12.23
N VAL A 308 9.88 -0.08 11.94
CA VAL A 308 9.24 -0.41 10.65
C VAL A 308 9.85 0.33 9.44
N ASP A 309 10.65 1.37 9.67
CA ASP A 309 11.45 2.07 8.66
C ASP A 309 12.89 1.54 8.53
N GLY A 310 13.19 0.40 9.16
CA GLY A 310 14.46 -0.31 9.10
C GLY A 310 15.54 0.20 10.07
N LYS A 311 15.25 1.20 10.90
CA LYS A 311 16.21 1.68 11.91
C LYS A 311 16.36 0.68 13.05
N VAL A 312 17.60 0.31 13.40
CA VAL A 312 17.89 -0.69 14.45
C VAL A 312 18.55 -0.12 15.70
N ALA A 313 18.92 1.15 15.69
CA ALA A 313 19.63 1.75 16.80
C ALA A 313 18.68 1.97 17.98
N THR A 314 19.10 1.56 19.18
CA THR A 314 18.34 1.75 20.44
C THR A 314 18.21 3.22 20.84
N THR A 315 18.91 4.13 20.15
CA THR A 315 18.73 5.58 20.24
C THR A 315 17.49 6.09 19.50
N VAL A 316 16.87 5.25 18.67
CA VAL A 316 15.61 5.54 17.99
C VAL A 316 14.45 5.15 18.90
N PRO A 317 13.51 6.07 19.22
CA PRO A 317 12.43 5.81 20.18
C PRO A 317 11.58 4.57 19.88
N ALA A 318 11.35 4.26 18.61
CA ALA A 318 10.59 3.08 18.19
C ALA A 318 11.30 1.75 18.51
N VAL A 319 12.64 1.73 18.56
CA VAL A 319 13.44 0.57 19.00
C VAL A 319 13.63 0.64 20.53
N GLY A 320 14.22 1.75 20.99
CA GLY A 320 14.40 2.05 22.40
C GLY A 320 15.15 0.97 23.17
N ARG A 321 14.74 0.74 24.42
CA ARG A 321 15.28 -0.28 25.31
C ARG A 321 14.28 -1.39 25.61
N HIS A 322 13.43 -1.75 24.65
CA HIS A 322 12.44 -2.83 24.82
C HIS A 322 13.09 -4.12 25.31
N THR A 323 14.14 -4.60 24.61
CA THR A 323 14.85 -5.83 24.95
C THR A 323 15.31 -5.87 26.40
N SER A 324 15.81 -4.76 26.94
CA SER A 324 16.24 -4.69 28.33
C SER A 324 15.11 -4.96 29.32
N HIS A 325 13.85 -4.63 28.98
CA HIS A 325 12.70 -4.81 29.85
C HIS A 325 12.00 -6.15 29.67
N VAL A 326 11.91 -6.66 28.44
CA VAL A 326 11.17 -7.89 28.13
C VAL A 326 12.03 -9.15 28.20
N THR A 327 13.32 -9.01 28.49
CA THR A 327 14.22 -10.14 28.78
C THR A 327 14.59 -10.15 30.25
N ALA A 328 14.89 -11.34 30.78
CA ALA A 328 15.31 -11.48 32.17
C ALA A 328 16.75 -10.95 32.34
N GLY A 329 17.01 -10.26 33.45
CA GLY A 329 18.33 -9.70 33.75
C GLY A 329 18.44 -9.27 35.21
N SER A 330 18.61 -7.97 35.45
CA SER A 330 18.55 -7.39 36.80
C SER A 330 17.13 -7.32 37.37
N HIS A 331 16.11 -7.66 36.59
CA HIS A 331 14.70 -7.76 36.98
C HIS A 331 14.07 -8.97 36.25
N PRO A 332 12.87 -9.46 36.61
CA PRO A 332 12.16 -10.43 35.79
C PRO A 332 11.84 -9.85 34.41
N ALA A 333 11.69 -10.70 33.40
CA ALA A 333 11.14 -10.26 32.12
C ALA A 333 9.72 -9.71 32.32
N TYR A 334 9.47 -8.48 31.92
CA TYR A 334 8.15 -7.87 31.98
C TYR A 334 7.34 -8.23 30.72
N ASP A 335 6.07 -8.58 30.90
CA ASP A 335 5.14 -8.68 29.76
C ASP A 335 4.81 -7.28 29.23
N CYS A 336 4.51 -7.18 27.93
CA CYS A 336 4.17 -5.93 27.25
C CYS A 336 3.09 -5.12 27.99
N THR A 337 2.12 -5.83 28.61
CA THR A 337 1.02 -5.26 29.39
C THR A 337 1.46 -4.35 30.53
N VAL A 338 2.71 -4.42 30.98
CA VAL A 338 3.24 -3.50 31.99
C VAL A 338 3.31 -2.06 31.46
N CYS A 339 3.60 -1.87 30.18
CA CYS A 339 3.86 -0.55 29.59
C CYS A 339 2.78 -0.08 28.60
N HIS A 340 2.12 -1.02 27.92
CA HIS A 340 1.09 -0.71 26.93
C HIS A 340 0.13 -1.88 26.77
N VAL A 341 -0.99 -1.65 26.10
CA VAL A 341 -1.92 -2.73 25.75
C VAL A 341 -1.21 -3.71 24.81
N LYS A 342 -1.21 -5.00 25.16
CA LYS A 342 -0.72 -6.07 24.28
C LYS A 342 -1.83 -6.40 23.29
N PRO A 343 -1.64 -6.14 21.98
CA PRO A 343 -2.68 -6.43 20.99
C PRO A 343 -2.91 -7.95 20.88
N THR A 344 -4.14 -8.34 20.56
CA THR A 344 -4.47 -9.75 20.29
C THR A 344 -3.90 -10.19 18.94
N ASP A 345 -3.89 -9.28 17.96
CA ASP A 345 -3.31 -9.48 16.64
C ASP A 345 -2.88 -8.14 15.99
N ALA A 346 -2.24 -8.23 14.83
CA ALA A 346 -1.72 -7.09 14.09
C ALA A 346 -2.78 -6.05 13.72
N LEU A 347 -4.06 -6.43 13.56
CA LEU A 347 -5.15 -5.53 13.17
C LEU A 347 -5.98 -5.05 14.38
N SER A 348 -5.54 -5.37 15.60
CA SER A 348 -6.20 -4.89 16.80
C SER A 348 -6.25 -3.35 16.81
N PRO A 349 -7.38 -2.73 17.23
CA PRO A 349 -7.47 -1.28 17.33
C PRO A 349 -6.33 -0.71 18.17
N GLY A 350 -5.69 0.37 17.71
CA GLY A 350 -4.56 0.97 18.42
C GLY A 350 -3.17 0.43 18.05
N HIS A 351 -3.05 -0.63 17.23
CA HIS A 351 -1.76 -1.27 16.92
C HIS A 351 -1.11 -0.80 15.59
N ILE A 352 -1.82 -0.90 14.46
CA ILE A 352 -1.34 -0.42 13.16
C ILE A 352 -2.17 0.80 12.77
N ASP A 353 -1.91 1.89 13.46
CA ASP A 353 -2.45 3.21 13.16
C ASP A 353 -1.31 4.26 13.29
N PRO A 354 -1.48 5.48 12.75
CA PRO A 354 -0.42 6.48 12.77
C PRO A 354 -0.21 7.15 14.14
N SER A 355 -0.90 6.71 15.20
CA SER A 355 -0.65 7.21 16.55
C SER A 355 0.61 6.57 17.13
N PRO A 356 1.50 7.34 17.80
CA PRO A 356 2.55 6.76 18.61
C PRO A 356 1.90 5.80 19.63
N GLY A 357 2.32 4.54 19.63
CA GLY A 357 1.70 3.48 20.45
C GLY A 357 1.37 3.96 21.86
N ASP A 358 0.10 3.82 22.24
CA ASP A 358 -0.43 4.34 23.50
C ASP A 358 0.29 3.67 24.68
N VAL A 359 1.17 4.42 25.34
CA VAL A 359 1.80 3.99 26.59
C VAL A 359 0.76 4.09 27.70
N VAL A 360 0.21 2.95 28.07
CA VAL A 360 -0.74 2.79 29.17
C VAL A 360 -0.13 1.83 30.17
N PHE A 361 0.32 2.37 31.30
CA PHE A 361 1.01 1.56 32.30
C PHE A 361 0.03 0.78 33.18
N HIS A 362 0.32 -0.49 33.40
CA HIS A 362 -0.42 -1.37 34.30
C HIS A 362 0.51 -2.07 35.30
N GLY A 363 -0.07 -2.79 36.26
CA GLY A 363 0.68 -3.60 37.21
C GLY A 363 1.67 -2.78 38.04
N GLN A 364 2.94 -3.21 38.05
CA GLN A 364 4.02 -2.57 38.83
C GLN A 364 4.41 -1.17 38.32
N ALA A 365 4.05 -0.83 37.09
CA ALA A 365 4.25 0.51 36.53
C ALA A 365 3.00 1.40 36.64
N ALA A 366 1.92 0.93 37.28
CA ALA A 366 0.70 1.72 37.41
C ALA A 366 0.98 3.10 38.06
N GLY A 367 0.51 4.16 37.41
CA GLY A 367 0.76 5.54 37.82
C GLY A 367 2.06 6.16 37.28
N ALA A 368 2.88 5.40 36.56
CA ALA A 368 3.99 5.95 35.78
C ALA A 368 3.47 6.84 34.64
N SER A 369 4.33 7.73 34.17
CA SER A 369 4.08 8.62 33.05
C SER A 369 5.21 8.52 32.03
N TYR A 370 4.87 8.64 30.75
CA TYR A 370 5.82 8.70 29.66
C TYR A 370 5.62 9.99 28.87
N ASN A 371 6.65 10.82 28.82
CA ASN A 371 6.64 12.04 28.03
C ASN A 371 7.20 11.74 26.63
N THR A 372 6.33 11.73 25.63
CA THR A 372 6.65 11.41 24.23
C THR A 372 7.54 12.45 23.55
N SER A 373 7.65 13.67 24.08
CA SER A 373 8.52 14.74 23.53
C SER A 373 9.96 14.62 24.01
N THR A 374 10.16 14.09 25.21
CA THR A 374 11.48 13.94 25.85
C THR A 374 11.91 12.48 25.98
N TYR A 375 11.05 11.54 25.55
CA TYR A 375 11.22 10.10 25.69
C TYR A 375 11.55 9.68 27.13
N THR A 376 10.96 10.35 28.11
CA THR A 376 11.31 10.16 29.53
C THR A 376 10.16 9.51 30.29
N CYS A 377 10.47 8.43 30.99
CA CYS A 377 9.59 7.79 31.97
C CYS A 377 9.76 8.48 33.32
N SER A 378 8.66 8.71 34.06
CA SER A 378 8.68 9.28 35.40
C SER A 378 7.61 8.66 36.30
N ASN A 379 7.69 8.90 37.62
CA ASN A 379 6.73 8.40 38.62
C ASN A 379 6.64 6.86 38.66
N VAL A 380 7.77 6.19 38.45
CA VAL A 380 7.86 4.73 38.50
C VAL A 380 8.86 4.28 39.56
N SER A 381 8.51 3.25 40.30
CA SER A 381 9.36 2.69 41.36
C SER A 381 10.58 1.94 40.81
N CYS A 382 10.45 1.31 39.65
CA CYS A 382 11.52 0.52 39.02
C CYS A 382 12.75 1.34 38.59
N HIS A 383 12.57 2.62 38.27
CA HIS A 383 13.66 3.57 38.01
C HIS A 383 13.85 4.57 39.16
N GLY A 384 13.25 4.31 40.31
CA GLY A 384 13.35 5.13 41.51
C GLY A 384 14.42 4.65 42.46
N ASN A 385 14.35 5.13 43.69
CA ASN A 385 15.28 4.72 44.75
C ASN A 385 14.78 3.52 45.58
N GLY A 386 13.88 2.72 45.00
CA GLY A 386 13.19 1.58 45.62
C GLY A 386 12.47 1.87 46.95
N ARG A 387 12.21 3.14 47.29
CA ARG A 387 11.35 3.54 48.43
C ARG A 387 10.02 4.15 48.01
N GLY A 388 9.89 4.53 46.75
CA GLY A 388 8.67 5.09 46.18
C GLY A 388 8.78 5.34 44.70
N SER A 389 7.72 5.89 44.12
CA SER A 389 7.62 6.24 42.70
C SER A 389 8.27 7.60 42.41
N ASN A 390 9.57 7.71 42.68
CA ASN A 390 10.35 8.94 42.49
C ASN A 390 11.37 8.86 41.35
N GLY A 391 11.31 7.78 40.57
CA GLY A 391 12.23 7.51 39.48
C GLY A 391 11.96 8.30 38.22
N SER A 392 13.03 8.56 37.46
CA SER A 392 12.97 9.06 36.10
C SER A 392 14.06 8.39 35.25
N ALA A 393 13.73 8.03 34.01
CA ALA A 393 14.67 7.40 33.09
C ALA A 393 14.38 7.78 31.64
N LEU A 394 15.44 8.01 30.87
CA LEU A 394 15.35 8.23 29.43
C LEU A 394 15.20 6.88 28.71
N TRP A 395 14.13 6.72 27.93
CA TRP A 395 13.79 5.50 27.19
C TRP A 395 14.88 5.04 26.21
N VAL A 396 15.52 6.00 25.54
CA VAL A 396 16.61 5.76 24.58
C VAL A 396 18.00 5.80 25.25
N GLY A 397 18.04 6.04 26.56
CA GLY A 397 19.25 6.15 27.37
C GLY A 397 19.71 4.80 27.94
N SER A 398 20.87 4.82 28.58
CA SER A 398 21.38 3.68 29.34
C SER A 398 21.45 4.04 30.81
N LEU A 399 21.11 3.10 31.69
CA LEU A 399 21.28 3.28 33.13
C LEU A 399 22.77 3.07 33.49
N SER A 400 23.42 4.14 33.95
CA SER A 400 24.83 4.13 34.37
C SER A 400 24.95 4.33 35.87
N GLY A 401 25.88 3.63 36.53
CA GLY A 401 26.13 3.77 37.97
C GLY A 401 26.03 2.48 38.79
N GLY A 402 25.70 1.34 38.16
CA GLY A 402 25.56 0.07 38.90
C GLY A 402 24.47 0.19 39.97
N CYS A 403 24.74 -0.24 41.20
CA CYS A 403 23.77 -0.18 42.30
C CYS A 403 23.34 1.28 42.60
N SER A 404 24.28 2.23 42.58
CA SER A 404 24.03 3.64 42.89
C SER A 404 23.19 4.38 41.86
N ALA A 405 22.88 3.73 40.72
CA ALA A 405 21.88 4.26 39.80
C ALA A 405 20.47 4.29 40.40
N CYS A 406 20.18 3.44 41.40
CA CYS A 406 18.89 3.42 42.10
C CYS A 406 19.07 3.54 43.62
N HIS A 407 19.97 2.78 44.23
CA HIS A 407 20.18 2.77 45.68
C HIS A 407 21.63 3.04 46.02
N ASP A 408 21.89 3.86 47.03
CA ASP A 408 23.24 4.22 47.47
C ASP A 408 24.10 2.96 47.58
N ALA A 409 25.21 2.93 46.84
CA ALA A 409 26.11 1.80 46.85
C ALA A 409 26.78 1.72 48.22
N ALA A 410 27.12 0.52 48.67
CA ALA A 410 27.77 0.29 49.98
C ALA A 410 29.03 1.17 50.25
N SER A 411 29.57 1.80 49.21
CA SER A 411 30.77 2.65 49.20
C SER A 411 30.58 4.13 49.60
N ASP A 412 29.36 4.70 49.69
CA ASP A 412 29.18 6.11 50.06
C ASP A 412 28.41 6.29 51.37
N GLY A 413 29.10 6.09 52.50
CA GLY A 413 28.55 6.22 53.85
C GLY A 413 27.94 7.59 54.24
N SER A 414 27.84 8.53 53.29
CA SER A 414 27.31 9.88 53.45
C SER A 414 25.81 10.00 53.11
N SER A 415 25.26 9.14 52.24
CA SER A 415 23.92 9.33 51.65
C SER A 415 23.01 8.09 51.68
N MET A 416 23.30 7.07 52.49
CA MET A 416 22.50 5.83 52.54
C MET A 416 20.99 6.08 52.80
N THR A 417 20.20 6.08 51.73
CA THR A 417 18.76 6.32 51.70
C THR A 417 17.96 5.04 51.86
N LEU A 418 18.56 3.86 52.04
CA LEU A 418 17.83 2.62 52.37
C LEU A 418 17.05 2.76 53.70
N SER A 419 15.90 2.08 53.81
CA SER A 419 15.01 2.17 54.98
C SER A 419 15.61 1.55 56.25
N GLY A 420 14.99 1.75 57.42
CA GLY A 420 15.41 1.11 58.67
C GLY A 420 16.85 1.40 59.09
N ARG A 421 17.55 0.40 59.64
CA ARG A 421 18.93 0.53 60.16
C ARG A 421 20.02 0.07 59.19
N HIS A 422 19.78 0.10 57.87
CA HIS A 422 20.77 -0.33 56.87
C HIS A 422 22.12 0.38 57.04
N ARG A 423 22.14 1.69 57.32
CA ARG A 423 23.39 2.44 57.57
C ARG A 423 24.23 1.83 58.70
N LYS A 424 23.63 1.31 59.77
CA LYS A 424 24.37 0.68 60.88
C LYS A 424 25.15 -0.53 60.38
N HIS A 425 24.48 -1.43 59.68
CA HIS A 425 25.09 -2.69 59.22
C HIS A 425 26.09 -2.44 58.08
N ILE A 426 25.71 -1.64 57.08
CA ILE A 426 26.56 -1.43 55.89
C ILE A 426 27.75 -0.52 56.21
N VAL A 427 27.52 0.63 56.85
CA VAL A 427 28.57 1.64 57.09
C VAL A 427 29.23 1.46 58.46
N GLY A 428 28.43 1.19 59.49
CA GLY A 428 28.93 1.07 60.87
C GLY A 428 29.65 -0.25 61.15
N GLU A 429 29.16 -1.35 60.57
CA GLU A 429 29.66 -2.71 60.84
C GLU A 429 30.34 -3.34 59.61
N GLY A 430 30.30 -2.70 58.43
CA GLY A 430 30.94 -3.18 57.20
C GLY A 430 30.31 -4.47 56.64
N ILE A 431 29.06 -4.78 56.99
CA ILE A 431 28.35 -5.98 56.56
C ILE A 431 27.90 -5.80 55.11
N GLY A 432 28.19 -6.80 54.27
CA GLY A 432 27.83 -6.80 52.86
C GLY A 432 26.37 -7.14 52.59
N CYS A 433 25.87 -6.72 51.42
CA CYS A 433 24.50 -6.97 50.96
C CYS A 433 24.17 -8.48 50.92
N ALA A 434 25.11 -9.30 50.43
CA ALA A 434 24.92 -10.75 50.28
C ALA A 434 24.73 -11.48 51.62
N THR A 435 25.12 -10.87 52.75
CA THR A 435 24.88 -11.45 54.07
C THR A 435 23.39 -11.56 54.40
N CYS A 436 22.57 -10.63 53.88
CA CYS A 436 21.13 -10.55 54.14
C CYS A 436 20.27 -10.75 52.89
N HIS A 437 20.83 -10.61 51.69
CA HIS A 437 20.11 -10.66 50.40
C HIS A 437 20.70 -11.69 49.43
N ASN A 438 21.25 -12.79 49.94
CA ASN A 438 21.92 -13.84 49.16
C ASN A 438 21.02 -14.50 48.09
N CYS A 439 19.70 -14.44 48.24
CA CYS A 439 18.76 -14.91 47.21
C CYS A 439 18.48 -13.88 46.10
N VAL A 440 19.07 -12.69 46.17
CA VAL A 440 18.97 -11.60 45.18
C VAL A 440 20.34 -11.28 44.58
N VAL A 441 21.37 -11.19 45.42
CA VAL A 441 22.73 -10.81 45.04
C VAL A 441 23.74 -11.90 45.39
N SER A 442 24.76 -12.11 44.54
CA SER A 442 25.87 -13.03 44.83
C SER A 442 27.01 -12.37 45.59
N ASN A 443 27.10 -11.05 45.53
CA ASN A 443 28.07 -10.22 46.24
C ASN A 443 27.50 -8.79 46.41
N ASN A 444 28.31 -7.83 46.85
CA ASN A 444 27.84 -6.47 47.11
C ASN A 444 27.54 -5.62 45.86
N THR A 445 27.80 -6.14 44.67
CA THR A 445 27.74 -5.41 43.39
C THR A 445 27.02 -6.17 42.26
N THR A 446 26.66 -7.45 42.48
CA THR A 446 26.13 -8.32 41.42
C THR A 446 24.80 -8.92 41.82
N ILE A 447 23.77 -8.67 41.03
CA ILE A 447 22.47 -9.32 41.12
C ILE A 447 22.59 -10.71 40.49
N SER A 448 22.33 -11.76 41.26
CA SER A 448 22.38 -13.16 40.82
C SER A 448 21.00 -13.70 40.49
N ASN A 449 19.92 -13.08 41.00
CA ASN A 449 18.55 -13.49 40.74
C ASN A 449 17.65 -12.27 40.49
N GLY A 450 17.53 -11.91 39.21
CA GLY A 450 16.65 -10.84 38.75
C GLY A 450 15.18 -11.05 39.07
N ALA A 451 14.68 -12.30 39.15
CA ALA A 451 13.28 -12.55 39.48
C ALA A 451 12.90 -12.07 40.89
N ASN A 452 13.89 -11.97 41.78
CA ASN A 452 13.72 -11.41 43.11
C ASN A 452 14.01 -9.90 43.16
N HIS A 453 14.61 -9.30 42.13
CA HIS A 453 14.99 -7.89 42.14
C HIS A 453 14.01 -7.05 41.30
N VAL A 454 13.56 -5.92 41.84
CA VAL A 454 12.53 -5.06 41.20
C VAL A 454 11.21 -5.82 40.92
N ASN A 455 10.79 -6.67 41.87
CA ASN A 455 9.52 -7.40 41.81
C ASN A 455 8.45 -6.86 42.79
N GLY A 456 8.71 -5.72 43.44
CA GLY A 456 7.79 -5.10 44.40
C GLY A 456 7.79 -5.69 45.81
N SER A 457 8.68 -6.66 46.09
CA SER A 457 8.87 -7.23 47.43
C SER A 457 10.32 -7.11 47.88
N ILE A 458 10.54 -6.98 49.19
CA ILE A 458 11.88 -6.98 49.80
C ILE A 458 12.19 -8.41 50.28
N GLN A 459 13.17 -9.07 49.67
CA GLN A 459 13.59 -10.42 50.06
C GLN A 459 14.77 -10.35 51.01
N VAL A 460 14.60 -10.83 52.24
CA VAL A 460 15.68 -11.00 53.21
C VAL A 460 15.93 -12.50 53.39
N CYS A 461 17.11 -12.93 53.01
CA CYS A 461 17.50 -14.32 52.80
C CYS A 461 19.03 -14.38 52.84
N GLY A 462 19.61 -14.96 53.88
CA GLY A 462 21.06 -14.99 54.00
C GLY A 462 21.52 -16.05 54.98
N PRO A 463 22.79 -16.47 54.89
CA PRO A 463 23.32 -17.53 55.76
C PRO A 463 23.26 -17.19 57.25
N ALA A 464 23.12 -15.89 57.59
CA ALA A 464 23.01 -15.40 58.96
C ALA A 464 21.55 -15.13 59.44
N ILE A 465 20.55 -15.34 58.57
CA ILE A 465 19.13 -15.01 58.83
C ILE A 465 18.26 -16.27 58.70
N ASN A 466 17.63 -16.72 59.79
CA ASN A 466 16.73 -17.89 59.75
C ASN A 466 15.35 -17.53 59.20
N SER A 467 14.84 -16.34 59.51
CA SER A 467 13.59 -15.82 58.94
C SER A 467 13.52 -14.29 59.00
N TYR A 468 12.68 -13.71 58.13
CA TYR A 468 12.30 -12.30 58.18
C TYR A 468 10.78 -12.20 58.04
N ASN A 469 10.15 -11.46 58.94
CA ASN A 469 8.74 -11.12 58.86
C ASN A 469 8.60 -9.68 58.35
N PRO A 470 8.14 -9.48 57.10
CA PRO A 470 8.01 -8.16 56.49
C PRO A 470 6.87 -7.32 57.07
N VAL A 471 5.89 -7.93 57.77
CA VAL A 471 4.78 -7.21 58.41
C VAL A 471 5.22 -6.56 59.71
N THR A 472 6.08 -7.24 60.47
CA THR A 472 6.60 -6.76 61.75
C THR A 472 8.01 -6.18 61.65
N SER A 473 8.58 -6.13 60.44
CA SER A 473 9.97 -5.75 60.16
C SER A 473 10.98 -6.38 61.12
N SER A 474 10.81 -7.68 61.38
CA SER A 474 11.61 -8.42 62.35
C SER A 474 12.32 -9.58 61.70
N CYS A 475 13.62 -9.69 61.91
CA CYS A 475 14.40 -10.86 61.56
C CYS A 475 14.47 -11.82 62.76
N SER A 476 14.62 -13.12 62.51
CA SER A 476 15.12 -14.09 63.48
C SER A 476 16.55 -14.51 63.07
N PRO A 477 17.58 -13.72 63.41
CA PRO A 477 18.97 -14.07 63.15
C PRO A 477 19.62 -14.67 64.40
N ALA A 478 20.87 -15.15 64.25
CA ALA A 478 21.71 -15.50 65.39
C ALA A 478 22.15 -14.28 66.24
N CYS A 479 22.03 -13.04 65.72
CA CYS A 479 22.70 -11.85 66.26
C CYS A 479 21.80 -10.81 66.98
N HIS A 480 20.46 -10.85 66.86
CA HIS A 480 19.58 -9.73 67.29
C HIS A 480 18.38 -10.10 68.17
N GLY A 481 18.23 -11.36 68.59
CA GLY A 481 17.16 -11.76 69.51
C GLY A 481 15.75 -11.39 69.02
N SER A 482 14.97 -10.67 69.85
CA SER A 482 13.57 -10.30 69.59
C SER A 482 13.36 -8.85 69.13
N GLU A 483 14.44 -8.14 68.75
CA GLU A 483 14.35 -6.74 68.33
C GLU A 483 13.51 -6.55 67.04
N ARG A 484 12.87 -5.37 66.92
CA ARG A 484 12.05 -4.96 65.77
C ARG A 484 12.48 -3.56 65.30
N TRP A 485 12.47 -3.31 63.99
CA TRP A 485 12.90 -2.03 63.43
C TRP A 485 11.89 -1.51 62.41
N PHE A 486 11.31 -0.35 62.72
CA PHE A 486 10.32 0.36 61.90
C PHE A 486 10.99 1.37 60.95
#